data_AF-A0A454VXX8-F1
#
_entry.id   AF-A0A454VXX8-F1
#
_cell.length_a   1.000
_cell.length_b   1.000
_cell.length_c   1.000
_cell.angle_alpha   90.00
_cell.angle_beta   90.00
_cell.angle_gamma   90.00
#
_symmetry.space_group_name_H-M   'P 1'
#
loop_
_entity.id
_entity.type
_entity.pdbx_description
1 polymer ?
#
loop_
_entity_poly.entity_id
_entity_poly.type
_entity_poly.pdbx_seq_one_letter_code
_entity_poly.pdbx_strand_id
1 'polypeptide(L)'
;MLNPVVMKSDLLFTLRDTLRAEAFAEVTTPTMRRADLGLGRRLPVDHDGGRFLRAMIGPALRVNLEHHPRVFEIGACFRPEKPDELHAPEFQMLDLYA
;
A
#
# COMPACT_ATOMS: atom_id res chain seq x y z
N MET A 1 -30.78 -1.90 -1.69
CA MET A 1 -29.51 -1.82 -2.44
C MET A 1 -28.37 -1.94 -1.44
N LEU A 2 -27.32 -2.68 -1.77
CA LEU A 2 -26.10 -2.74 -0.95
C LEU A 2 -25.45 -1.34 -0.96
N ASN A 3 -25.14 -0.76 0.20
CA ASN A 3 -24.40 0.50 0.26
C ASN A 3 -22.90 0.19 0.09
N PRO A 4 -22.26 0.58 -1.03
CA PRO A 4 -20.87 0.21 -1.32
C PRO A 4 -19.87 0.78 -0.29
N VAL A 5 -20.18 1.95 0.27
CA VAL A 5 -19.33 2.59 1.28
C VAL A 5 -19.37 1.80 2.58
N VAL A 6 -20.57 1.41 3.03
CA VAL A 6 -20.74 0.59 4.24
C VAL A 6 -20.09 -0.78 4.04
N MET A 7 -20.34 -1.44 2.92
CA MET A 7 -19.72 -2.73 2.60
C MET A 7 -18.18 -2.65 2.65
N LYS A 8 -17.58 -1.61 2.05
CA LYS A 8 -16.11 -1.44 2.08
C LYS A 8 -15.60 -1.16 3.49
N SER A 9 -16.33 -0.37 4.27
CA SER A 9 -16.01 -0.09 5.67
C SER A 9 -15.99 -1.37 6.50
N ASP A 10 -17.04 -2.18 6.41
CA ASP A 10 -17.19 -3.44 7.16
C ASP A 10 -16.14 -4.47 6.74
N LEU A 11 -15.83 -4.54 5.44
CA LEU A 11 -14.77 -5.40 4.91
C LEU A 11 -13.41 -5.02 5.49
N LEU A 12 -13.06 -3.72 5.48
CA LEU A 12 -11.78 -3.23 6.00
C LEU A 12 -11.67 -3.45 7.51
N PHE A 13 -12.78 -3.28 8.25
CA PHE A 13 -12.83 -3.59 9.68
C PHE A 13 -12.56 -5.09 9.92
N THR A 14 -13.32 -5.97 9.28
CA THR A 14 -13.22 -7.42 9.45
C THR A 14 -11.83 -7.94 9.07
N LEU A 15 -11.24 -7.39 8.02
CA LEU A 15 -9.90 -7.75 7.59
C LEU A 15 -8.84 -7.37 8.63
N ARG A 16 -8.92 -6.17 9.21
CA ARG A 16 -8.01 -5.73 10.29
C ARG A 16 -8.18 -6.58 11.54
N ASP A 17 -9.42 -6.85 11.93
CA ASP A 17 -9.74 -7.68 13.09
C ASP A 17 -9.15 -9.10 12.94
N THR A 18 -9.33 -9.70 11.76
CA THR A 18 -8.75 -11.01 11.43
C THR A 18 -7.22 -11.02 11.53
N LEU A 19 -6.54 -10.03 10.91
CA LEU A 19 -5.08 -9.95 10.96
C LEU A 19 -4.56 -9.69 12.38
N ARG A 20 -5.30 -8.92 13.17
CA ARG A 20 -4.97 -8.65 14.58
C ARG A 20 -5.08 -9.93 15.43
N ALA A 21 -6.12 -10.73 15.20
CA ALA A 21 -6.29 -12.03 15.86
C ALA A 21 -5.15 -13.01 15.51
N GLU A 22 -4.62 -12.92 14.28
CA GLU A 22 -3.46 -13.69 13.79
C GLU A 22 -2.09 -13.09 14.20
N ALA A 23 -2.10 -12.19 15.18
CA ALA A 23 -0.93 -11.51 15.74
C ALA A 23 -0.09 -10.71 14.73
N PHE A 24 -0.71 -10.19 13.65
CA PHE A 24 -0.03 -9.22 12.79
C PHE A 24 -0.01 -7.82 13.42
N ALA A 25 1.08 -7.09 13.20
CA ALA A 25 1.21 -5.67 13.51
C ALA A 25 0.88 -4.83 12.26
N GLU A 26 -0.10 -3.93 12.36
CA GLU A 26 -0.37 -2.92 11.32
C GLU A 26 0.73 -1.85 11.40
N VAL A 27 1.39 -1.58 10.28
CA VAL A 27 2.41 -0.53 10.17
C VAL A 27 2.10 0.37 8.98
N THR A 28 2.68 1.57 8.97
CA THR A 28 2.59 2.50 7.84
C THR A 28 4.00 2.80 7.35
N THR A 29 4.24 2.64 6.05
CA THR A 29 5.54 2.90 5.44
C THR A 29 5.49 4.16 4.57
N PRO A 30 6.64 4.81 4.28
CA PRO A 30 6.66 6.04 3.48
C PRO A 30 5.95 5.88 2.13
N THR A 31 5.07 6.83 1.78
CA THR A 31 4.38 6.88 0.48
C THR A 31 5.27 7.45 -0.62
N MET A 32 6.11 8.42 -0.26
CA MET A 32 7.09 9.05 -1.13
C MET A 32 8.48 8.47 -0.86
N ARG A 33 9.19 7.97 -1.88
CA ARG A 33 10.47 7.25 -1.71
C ARG A 33 11.51 7.70 -2.74
N ARG A 34 12.79 7.62 -2.34
CA ARG A 34 13.90 7.52 -3.30
C ARG A 34 13.98 6.06 -3.73
N ALA A 35 13.41 5.75 -4.89
CA ALA A 35 13.41 4.39 -5.41
C ALA A 35 13.31 4.49 -6.93
N ASP A 36 14.43 4.79 -7.56
CA ASP A 36 14.55 4.76 -9.00
C ASP A 36 14.45 3.30 -9.47
N LEU A 37 13.28 2.94 -10.00
CA LEU A 37 13.07 1.64 -10.62
C LEU A 37 13.40 1.67 -12.13
N GLY A 38 13.88 2.79 -12.66
CA GLY A 38 13.97 3.09 -14.09
C GLY A 38 12.83 4.00 -14.56
N LEU A 39 13.06 4.66 -15.70
CA LEU A 39 12.15 5.62 -16.33
C LEU A 39 10.74 5.04 -16.52
N GLY A 40 9.71 5.82 -16.19
CA GLY A 40 8.30 5.49 -16.46
C GLY A 40 7.70 4.41 -15.58
N ARG A 41 8.42 3.91 -14.56
CA ARG A 41 7.90 2.86 -13.67
C ARG A 41 7.24 3.38 -12.40
N ARG A 42 7.35 4.68 -12.12
CA ARG A 42 6.72 5.35 -10.98
C ARG A 42 6.35 6.78 -11.32
N LEU A 43 5.33 7.29 -10.65
CA LEU A 43 4.91 8.69 -10.76
C LEU A 43 5.90 9.60 -10.00
N PRO A 44 6.56 10.55 -10.67
CA PRO A 44 7.43 11.51 -10.00
C PRO A 44 6.59 12.47 -9.15
N VAL A 45 7.18 12.95 -8.06
CA VAL A 45 6.63 14.03 -7.25
C VAL A 45 7.60 15.20 -7.36
N ASP A 46 7.08 16.39 -7.67
CA ASP A 46 7.87 17.62 -7.63
C ASP A 46 8.17 17.98 -6.17
N HIS A 47 9.21 17.34 -5.64
CA HIS A 47 9.69 17.49 -4.29
C HIS A 47 11.21 17.33 -4.26
N ASP A 48 11.85 17.95 -3.27
CA ASP A 48 13.30 18.04 -3.18
C ASP A 48 14.01 16.65 -3.26
N GLY A 49 14.95 16.57 -4.19
CA GLY A 49 15.82 15.41 -4.38
C GLY A 49 15.17 14.16 -4.98
N GLY A 50 14.37 14.31 -6.05
CA GLY A 50 14.03 13.22 -6.97
C GLY A 50 13.23 12.09 -6.31
N ARG A 51 12.00 12.39 -5.89
CA ARG A 51 11.12 11.43 -5.22
C ARG A 51 10.04 10.91 -6.14
N PHE A 52 9.58 9.71 -5.83
CA PHE A 52 8.50 9.05 -6.53
C PHE A 52 7.45 8.55 -5.55
N LEU A 53 6.20 8.52 -5.98
CA LEU A 53 5.15 7.80 -5.28
C LEU A 53 5.43 6.28 -5.33
N ARG A 54 5.07 5.56 -4.28
CA ARG A 54 5.25 4.11 -4.21
C ARG A 54 4.30 3.39 -5.18
N ALA A 55 4.84 2.47 -5.97
CA ALA A 55 4.05 1.56 -6.82
C ALA A 55 3.64 0.27 -6.09
N MET A 56 4.24 0.01 -4.92
CA MET A 56 4.04 -1.15 -4.06
C MET A 56 4.49 -0.85 -2.63
N ILE A 57 3.97 -1.59 -1.66
CA ILE A 57 4.29 -1.45 -0.23
C ILE A 57 5.55 -2.25 0.14
N GLY A 58 5.63 -3.51 -0.28
CA GLY A 58 6.56 -4.57 0.14
C GLY A 58 7.99 -4.16 0.50
N PRO A 59 8.75 -3.47 -0.35
CA PRO A 59 10.15 -3.14 -0.07
C PRO A 59 10.39 -2.38 1.24
N ALA A 60 9.51 -1.45 1.62
CA ALA A 60 9.63 -0.75 2.90
C ALA A 60 8.97 -1.52 4.05
N LEU A 61 7.94 -2.31 3.75
CA LEU A 61 7.27 -3.12 4.76
C LEU A 61 8.21 -4.19 5.31
N ARG A 62 9.01 -4.83 4.43
CA ARG A 62 9.97 -5.89 4.78
C ARG A 62 11.01 -5.45 5.81
N VAL A 63 11.38 -4.18 5.86
CA VAL A 63 12.37 -3.67 6.83
C VAL A 63 11.87 -3.89 8.27
N ASN A 64 10.55 -3.77 8.50
CA ASN A 64 9.95 -3.96 9.82
C ASN A 64 10.04 -5.40 10.35
N LEU A 65 10.42 -6.38 9.53
CA LEU A 65 10.65 -7.76 9.97
C LEU A 65 11.79 -7.90 10.97
N GLU A 66 12.69 -6.92 11.03
CA GLU A 66 13.72 -6.85 12.07
C GLU A 66 13.15 -6.57 13.47
N HIS A 67 11.92 -6.04 13.54
CA HIS A 67 11.25 -5.64 14.78
C HIS A 67 10.02 -6.50 15.12
N HIS A 68 9.34 -7.06 14.11
CA HIS A 68 8.15 -7.88 14.31
C HIS A 68 8.00 -8.92 13.21
N PRO A 69 7.80 -10.23 13.52
CA PRO A 69 7.81 -11.29 12.53
C PRO A 69 6.60 -11.25 11.57
N ARG A 70 5.50 -10.62 11.99
CA ARG A 70 4.25 -10.55 11.25
C ARG A 70 3.79 -9.11 11.10
N VAL A 71 3.88 -8.56 9.90
CA VAL A 71 3.54 -7.16 9.63
C VAL A 71 2.61 -7.07 8.43
N PHE A 72 1.70 -6.11 8.47
CA PHE A 72 0.88 -5.78 7.30
C PHE A 72 0.71 -4.26 7.19
N GLU A 73 0.41 -3.82 5.98
CA GLU A 73 -0.01 -2.44 5.72
C GLU A 73 -1.14 -2.45 4.69
N ILE A 74 -2.13 -1.58 4.91
CA ILE A 74 -3.13 -1.22 3.92
C ILE A 74 -2.90 0.25 3.56
N GLY A 75 -2.65 0.55 2.29
CA GLY A 75 -2.50 1.94 1.88
C GLY A 75 -2.43 2.17 0.38
N ALA A 76 -2.36 3.46 0.02
CA ALA A 76 -2.38 3.89 -1.38
C ALA A 76 -1.08 3.51 -2.12
N CYS A 77 -1.23 3.03 -3.34
CA CYS A 77 -0.17 2.80 -4.30
C CYS A 77 -0.51 3.54 -5.60
N PHE A 78 0.55 3.90 -6.33
CA PHE A 78 0.47 4.79 -7.47
C PHE A 78 1.24 4.21 -8.62
N ARG A 79 0.59 4.04 -9.78
CA ARG A 79 1.26 3.54 -10.98
C ARG A 79 0.87 4.37 -12.21
N PRO A 80 1.83 4.58 -13.15
CA PRO A 80 1.66 5.54 -14.23
C PRO A 80 0.91 5.00 -15.46
N GLU A 81 0.46 3.74 -15.44
CA GLU A 81 -0.21 3.14 -16.60
C GLU A 81 -1.54 3.84 -16.90
N LYS A 82 -1.95 3.75 -18.16
CA LYS A 82 -3.24 4.29 -18.61
C LYS A 82 -4.38 3.56 -17.88
N PRO A 83 -5.33 4.27 -17.28
CA PRO A 83 -6.50 3.66 -16.63
C PRO A 83 -7.38 2.91 -17.62
N ASP A 84 -8.06 1.88 -17.11
CA ASP A 84 -9.14 1.17 -17.79
C ASP A 84 -10.24 0.80 -16.77
N GLU A 85 -11.15 -0.12 -17.12
CA GLU A 85 -12.26 -0.53 -16.25
C GLU A 85 -11.83 -1.15 -14.91
N LEU A 86 -10.61 -1.70 -14.84
CA LEU A 86 -10.08 -2.38 -13.65
C LEU A 86 -8.85 -1.67 -13.04
N HIS A 87 -8.28 -0.69 -13.74
CA HIS A 87 -7.06 0.00 -13.34
C HIS A 87 -7.29 1.49 -13.09
N ALA A 88 -6.91 1.93 -11.89
CA ALA A 88 -6.84 3.34 -11.52
C ALA A 88 -5.37 3.73 -11.21
N PRO A 89 -4.94 4.98 -11.51
CA PRO A 89 -3.57 5.43 -11.20
C PRO A 89 -3.27 5.42 -9.72
N GLU A 90 -4.29 5.62 -8.89
CA GLU A 90 -4.27 5.46 -7.44
C GLU A 90 -5.18 4.30 -7.05
N PHE A 91 -4.67 3.38 -6.25
CA PHE A 91 -5.45 2.27 -5.72
C PHE A 91 -4.98 1.89 -4.31
N GLN A 92 -5.84 1.22 -3.56
CA GLN A 92 -5.49 0.70 -2.24
C GLN A 92 -4.90 -0.70 -2.38
N MET A 93 -3.79 -0.94 -1.69
CA MET A 93 -3.11 -2.24 -1.66
C MET A 93 -3.02 -2.70 -0.20
N LEU A 94 -3.22 -3.99 0.01
CA LEU A 94 -2.80 -4.68 1.22
C LEU A 94 -1.55 -5.48 0.88
N ASP A 95 -0.51 -5.34 1.70
CA ASP A 95 0.69 -6.16 1.64
C ASP A 95 1.03 -6.68 3.04
N LEU A 96 1.59 -7.89 3.12
CA LEU A 96 1.90 -8.54 4.40
C LEU A 96 3.15 -9.41 4.31
N TYR A 97 3.81 -9.59 5.44
CA TYR A 97 4.89 -10.56 5.64
C TYR A 97 4.67 -11.32 6.95
N ALA A 98 4.99 -12.61 6.98
CA ALA A 98 4.86 -13.52 8.12
C ALA A 98 5.91 -14.64 8.08
#